data_AF-A0A524I8J3-F1
#
_entry.id   AF-A0A524I8J3-F1
#
_cell.length_a   1.000
_cell.length_b   1.000
_cell.length_c   1.000
_cell.angle_alpha   90.00
_cell.angle_beta   90.00
_cell.angle_gamma   90.00
#
_symmetry.space_group_name_H-M   'P 1'
#
loop_
_entity.id
_entity.type
_entity.pdbx_description
1 polymer ?
#
loop_
_entity_poly.entity_id
_entity_poly.type
_entity_poly.pdbx_seq_one_letter_code
_entity_poly.pdbx_strand_id
1 'polypeptide(L)'
;MGISRHADHLRPGRPLRRRRLFAQLLPERHVRVGHHLPGHSRLLLLAGETEEVAAAVKYFVSGSRYIIRLDAGEKVVGSLLSLCERERIGSGFFNGLGAVGEAELGHFNPATGDYSWTQFSGPYEIVSLYGNITRVEGKPFLHAHASLGDKTFAVRGGHLREAVVSVTCEVTLTRFKDDIGRKKDAATGLFLLDPKPDEG
;
A
#
# COMPACT_ATOMS: atom_id res chain seq x y z
N MET A 1 14.43 -42.31 34.06
CA MET A 1 13.80 -43.66 34.01
C MET A 1 12.31 -43.48 34.21
N GLY A 2 11.47 -44.03 33.32
CA GLY A 2 10.01 -43.98 33.46
C GLY A 2 9.31 -43.44 32.21
N ILE A 3 9.06 -44.33 31.26
CA ILE A 3 8.41 -44.10 29.97
C ILE A 3 6.90 -44.33 30.19
N SER A 4 6.02 -43.46 29.71
CA SER A 4 4.63 -43.85 29.45
C SER A 4 4.15 -43.26 28.12
N ARG A 5 3.74 -44.18 27.25
CA ARG A 5 3.25 -43.97 25.91
C ARG A 5 1.73 -43.86 25.98
N HIS A 6 1.14 -42.84 25.37
CA HIS A 6 -0.21 -42.95 24.84
C HIS A 6 -0.21 -42.47 23.39
N ALA A 7 -0.34 -43.45 22.50
CA ALA A 7 -0.69 -43.27 21.11
C ALA A 7 -2.21 -43.36 21.01
N ASP A 8 -2.85 -42.38 20.38
CA ASP A 8 -4.24 -42.51 19.93
C ASP A 8 -4.35 -42.15 18.44
N HIS A 9 -4.47 -43.23 17.67
CA HIS A 9 -5.30 -43.45 16.49
C HIS A 9 -5.68 -42.27 15.57
N LEU A 10 -5.00 -42.28 14.42
CA LEU A 10 -5.45 -41.77 13.13
C LEU A 10 -6.82 -42.37 12.73
N ARG A 11 -7.75 -41.51 12.28
CA ARG A 11 -8.93 -41.90 11.49
C ARG A 11 -8.89 -41.21 10.11
N PRO A 12 -9.18 -41.91 9.00
CA PRO A 12 -9.11 -41.32 7.66
C PRO A 12 -10.47 -40.77 7.18
N GLY A 13 -10.39 -39.64 6.47
CA GLY A 13 -11.17 -39.36 5.25
C GLY A 13 -12.50 -38.62 5.37
N ARG A 14 -12.59 -37.46 4.71
CA ARG A 14 -13.61 -37.16 3.66
C ARG A 14 -13.11 -36.05 2.73
N PRO A 15 -13.51 -36.03 1.44
CA PRO A 15 -12.76 -35.39 0.37
C PRO A 15 -13.10 -33.91 0.15
N LEU A 16 -12.08 -33.18 -0.30
CA LEU A 16 -12.12 -31.81 -0.81
C LEU A 16 -13.06 -31.71 -2.03
N ARG A 17 -14.16 -30.94 -1.90
CA ARG A 17 -14.96 -30.53 -3.06
C ARG A 17 -14.25 -29.39 -3.79
N ARG A 18 -13.66 -29.72 -4.93
CA ARG A 18 -13.26 -28.76 -5.97
C ARG A 18 -14.48 -27.95 -6.40
N ARG A 19 -14.50 -26.63 -6.15
CA ARG A 19 -15.40 -25.71 -6.84
C ARG A 19 -14.64 -25.04 -7.99
N ARG A 20 -15.29 -25.11 -9.15
CA ARG A 20 -14.81 -24.78 -10.49
C ARG A 20 -14.48 -23.29 -10.60
N LEU A 21 -13.38 -22.98 -11.32
CA LEU A 21 -13.18 -21.69 -11.96
C LEU A 21 -14.38 -21.38 -12.85
N PHE A 22 -15.02 -20.24 -12.62
CA PHE A 22 -15.85 -19.59 -13.63
C PHE A 22 -15.01 -18.48 -14.26
N ALA A 23 -14.40 -18.80 -15.39
CA ALA A 23 -14.00 -17.81 -16.36
C ALA A 23 -15.28 -17.33 -17.06
N GLN A 24 -15.75 -16.13 -16.76
CA GLN A 24 -16.77 -15.47 -17.56
C GLN A 24 -16.06 -14.68 -18.66
N LEU A 25 -15.94 -15.33 -19.81
CA LEU A 25 -15.67 -14.69 -21.09
C LEU A 25 -16.85 -13.79 -21.44
N LEU A 26 -16.63 -12.49 -21.55
CA LEU A 26 -17.60 -11.56 -22.14
C LEU A 26 -17.64 -11.79 -23.66
N PRO A 27 -18.83 -11.77 -24.30
CA PRO A 27 -18.95 -12.03 -25.72
C PRO A 27 -18.48 -10.85 -26.58
N GLU A 28 -17.77 -11.21 -27.65
CA GLU A 28 -17.42 -10.39 -28.82
C GLU A 28 -18.62 -9.60 -29.35
N ARG A 29 -18.47 -8.28 -29.48
CA ARG A 29 -19.51 -7.38 -29.99
C ARG A 29 -19.50 -7.38 -31.52
N HIS A 30 -20.57 -7.90 -32.11
CA HIS A 30 -20.90 -7.66 -33.51
C HIS A 30 -21.26 -6.19 -33.73
N VAL A 31 -20.46 -5.48 -34.52
CA VAL A 31 -20.82 -4.18 -35.09
C VAL A 31 -21.84 -4.42 -36.20
N ARG A 32 -23.10 -4.02 -36.01
CA ARG A 32 -24.07 -3.87 -37.10
C ARG A 32 -23.97 -2.46 -37.66
N VAL A 33 -23.62 -2.36 -38.94
CA VAL A 33 -23.71 -1.12 -39.72
C VAL A 33 -25.19 -0.90 -40.06
N GLY A 34 -25.75 0.18 -39.52
CA GLY A 34 -27.12 0.62 -39.78
C GLY A 34 -27.12 1.95 -40.53
N HIS A 35 -27.90 2.00 -41.60
CA HIS A 35 -27.94 3.03 -42.63
C HIS A 35 -28.34 4.44 -42.16
N HIS A 36 -27.87 5.38 -42.98
CA HIS A 36 -28.00 6.84 -42.99
C HIS A 36 -29.46 7.35 -42.99
N LEU A 37 -29.76 8.28 -42.09
CA LEU A 37 -30.84 9.28 -42.23
C LEU A 37 -30.34 10.64 -41.70
N PRO A 38 -30.65 11.78 -42.34
CA PRO A 38 -29.97 13.05 -42.09
C PRO A 38 -30.71 13.92 -41.07
N GLY A 39 -29.92 14.72 -40.35
CA GLY A 39 -30.39 15.92 -39.65
C GLY A 39 -30.71 15.72 -38.18
N HIS A 40 -29.70 15.83 -37.32
CA HIS A 40 -29.72 16.50 -36.02
C HIS A 40 -28.27 16.53 -35.53
N SER A 41 -27.74 17.71 -35.21
CA SER A 41 -26.38 17.89 -34.69
C SER A 41 -26.22 17.12 -33.39
N ARG A 42 -25.69 15.90 -33.50
CA ARG A 42 -25.40 15.03 -32.36
C ARG A 42 -24.07 15.50 -31.79
N LEU A 43 -24.14 16.14 -30.63
CA LEU A 43 -22.99 16.42 -29.76
C LEU A 43 -22.17 15.12 -29.65
N LEU A 44 -20.95 15.16 -30.19
CA LEU A 44 -19.99 14.06 -30.11
C LEU A 44 -19.56 13.97 -28.63
N LEU A 45 -20.23 13.11 -27.86
CA LEU A 45 -19.77 12.73 -26.54
C LEU A 45 -18.50 11.89 -26.76
N LEU A 46 -17.35 12.55 -26.76
CA LEU A 46 -16.07 11.87 -26.55
C LEU A 46 -16.21 11.15 -25.21
N ALA A 47 -16.14 9.83 -25.25
CA ALA A 47 -16.03 9.03 -24.03
C ALA A 47 -14.72 9.45 -23.38
N GLY A 48 -14.81 10.40 -22.45
CA GLY A 48 -13.72 10.72 -21.54
C GLY A 48 -13.34 9.44 -20.83
N GLU A 49 -12.06 9.11 -20.89
CA GLU A 49 -11.44 8.18 -19.96
C GLU A 49 -11.88 8.64 -18.57
N THR A 50 -12.63 7.80 -17.86
CA THR A 50 -12.96 8.08 -16.47
C THR A 50 -11.66 7.98 -15.71
N GLU A 51 -10.99 9.12 -15.49
CA GLU A 51 -10.02 9.23 -14.42
C GLU A 51 -10.74 8.74 -13.16
N GLU A 52 -10.28 7.62 -12.65
CA GLU A 52 -10.65 7.13 -11.34
C GLU A 52 -10.23 8.21 -10.36
N VAL A 53 -11.19 9.03 -9.93
CA VAL A 53 -10.95 10.08 -8.95
C VAL A 53 -10.55 9.37 -7.66
N ALA A 54 -9.25 9.30 -7.41
CA ALA A 54 -8.72 8.81 -6.15
C ALA A 54 -9.47 9.53 -5.03
N ALA A 55 -10.18 8.78 -4.19
CA ALA A 55 -10.92 9.36 -3.10
C ALA A 55 -9.98 10.25 -2.28
N ALA A 56 -10.42 11.47 -1.97
CA ALA A 56 -9.59 12.40 -1.23
C ALA A 56 -9.39 11.86 0.20
N VAL A 57 -8.12 11.58 0.54
CA VAL A 57 -7.68 11.18 1.89
C VAL A 57 -8.36 12.05 2.94
N LYS A 58 -8.92 11.42 3.98
CA LYS A 58 -9.62 12.11 5.07
C LYS A 58 -8.64 12.45 6.18
N TYR A 59 -8.58 13.72 6.56
CA TYR A 59 -7.70 14.17 7.63
C TYR A 59 -8.18 15.47 8.27
N PHE A 60 -7.70 15.72 9.49
CA PHE A 60 -7.71 17.05 10.09
C PHE A 60 -6.32 17.39 10.60
N VAL A 61 -6.04 18.70 10.73
CA VAL A 61 -4.74 19.21 11.17
C VAL A 61 -4.85 19.77 12.59
N SER A 62 -3.92 19.38 13.46
CA SER A 62 -3.79 19.85 14.84
C SER A 62 -2.34 20.24 15.11
N GLY A 63 -2.04 21.54 15.02
CA GLY A 63 -0.66 22.05 15.07
C GLY A 63 0.16 21.47 13.91
N SER A 64 1.26 20.79 14.23
CA SER A 64 2.10 20.10 13.23
C SER A 64 1.64 18.68 12.92
N ARG A 65 0.54 18.21 13.51
CA ARG A 65 0.04 16.83 13.36
C ARG A 65 -1.11 16.77 12.38
N TYR A 66 -1.06 15.80 11.47
CA TYR A 66 -2.13 15.39 10.59
C TYR A 66 -2.70 14.08 11.14
N ILE A 67 -3.99 14.09 11.46
CA ILE A 67 -4.72 12.90 11.90
C ILE A 67 -5.48 12.39 10.69
N ILE A 68 -5.04 11.26 10.16
CA ILE A 68 -5.41 10.75 8.85
C ILE A 68 -6.16 9.43 9.02
N ARG A 69 -7.23 9.26 8.24
CA ARG A 69 -7.93 7.99 8.08
C ARG A 69 -7.96 7.63 6.60
N LEU A 70 -7.52 6.41 6.32
CA LEU A 70 -7.68 5.78 5.02
C LEU A 70 -8.79 4.74 5.09
N ASP A 71 -9.65 4.73 4.07
CA ASP A 71 -10.77 3.81 3.95
C ASP A 71 -10.39 2.59 3.07
N ALA A 72 -11.24 1.56 3.11
CA ALA A 72 -11.05 0.36 2.31
C ALA A 72 -10.86 0.68 0.80
N GLY A 73 -9.88 0.00 0.18
CA GLY A 73 -9.49 0.19 -1.21
C GLY A 73 -8.37 1.23 -1.42
N GLU A 74 -8.10 2.09 -0.44
CA GLU A 74 -7.02 3.07 -0.55
C GLU A 74 -5.64 2.43 -0.35
N LYS A 75 -4.64 2.95 -1.09
CA LYS A 75 -3.24 2.55 -1.00
C LYS A 75 -2.53 3.35 0.07
N VAL A 76 -1.96 2.70 1.08
CA VAL A 76 -1.37 3.37 2.25
C VAL A 76 -0.24 4.33 1.83
N VAL A 77 0.75 3.84 1.08
CA VAL A 77 1.92 4.63 0.70
C VAL A 77 1.52 5.68 -0.35
N GLY A 78 0.77 5.29 -1.38
CA GLY A 78 0.27 6.23 -2.40
C GLY A 78 -0.57 7.38 -1.83
N SER A 79 -1.47 7.09 -0.88
CA SER A 79 -2.32 8.10 -0.23
C SER A 79 -1.50 9.07 0.63
N LEU A 80 -0.53 8.56 1.41
CA LEU A 80 0.34 9.41 2.23
C LEU A 80 1.27 10.28 1.36
N LEU A 81 1.82 9.76 0.27
CA LEU A 81 2.60 10.55 -0.70
C LEU A 81 1.74 11.67 -1.31
N SER A 82 0.54 11.34 -1.79
CA SER A 82 -0.40 12.30 -2.37
C SER A 82 -0.79 13.41 -1.38
N LEU A 83 -0.96 13.07 -0.10
CA LEU A 83 -1.17 14.04 0.97
C LEU A 83 0.06 14.94 1.16
N CYS A 84 1.27 14.37 1.21
CA CYS A 84 2.51 15.14 1.38
C CYS A 84 2.73 16.13 0.22
N GLU A 85 2.44 15.74 -1.01
CA GLU A 85 2.51 16.63 -2.18
C GLU A 85 1.50 17.77 -2.07
N ARG A 86 0.24 17.45 -1.80
CA ARG A 86 -0.84 18.44 -1.67
C ARG A 86 -0.58 19.46 -0.58
N GLU A 87 -0.13 19.00 0.59
CA GLU A 87 0.08 19.81 1.79
C GLU A 87 1.50 20.39 1.90
N ARG A 88 2.35 20.12 0.90
CA ARG A 88 3.76 20.54 0.86
C ARG A 88 4.50 20.15 2.15
N ILE A 89 4.37 18.88 2.53
CA ILE A 89 5.07 18.27 3.66
C ILE A 89 6.39 17.72 3.12
N GLY A 90 7.49 18.43 3.37
CA GLY A 90 8.81 17.99 2.95
C GLY A 90 9.51 17.07 3.95
N SER A 91 9.16 17.13 5.23
CA SER A 91 9.66 16.14 6.18
C SER A 91 8.78 15.92 7.42
N GLY A 92 9.04 14.81 8.10
CA GLY A 92 8.34 14.43 9.32
C GLY A 92 8.46 12.94 9.63
N PHE A 93 7.67 12.49 10.59
CA PHE A 93 7.48 11.06 10.84
C PHE A 93 6.00 10.73 10.94
N PHE A 94 5.68 9.45 10.74
CA PHE A 94 4.33 8.96 10.93
C PHE A 94 4.32 7.61 11.61
N ASN A 95 3.20 7.34 12.28
CA ASN A 95 2.90 6.04 12.84
C ASN A 95 1.42 5.75 12.66
N GLY A 96 1.07 4.47 12.59
CA GLY A 96 -0.31 4.06 12.38
C GLY A 96 -0.59 2.58 12.66
N LEU A 97 -1.86 2.23 12.50
CA LEU A 97 -2.43 0.90 12.65
C LEU A 97 -3.64 0.76 11.73
N GLY A 98 -4.17 -0.45 11.56
CA GLY A 98 -5.34 -0.68 10.71
C GLY A 98 -5.40 -2.10 10.19
N ALA A 99 -6.13 -2.30 9.09
CA ALA A 99 -6.25 -3.60 8.43
C ALA A 99 -6.07 -3.46 6.92
N VAL A 100 -5.35 -4.42 6.33
CA VAL A 100 -5.05 -4.50 4.90
C VAL A 100 -5.47 -5.84 4.31
N GLY A 101 -5.79 -5.83 3.01
CA GLY A 101 -6.10 -7.03 2.23
C GLY A 101 -4.94 -7.47 1.35
N GLU A 102 -4.04 -6.54 1.03
CA GLU A 102 -2.85 -6.74 0.22
C GLU A 102 -1.71 -5.90 0.79
N ALA A 103 -0.49 -6.44 0.81
CA ALA A 103 0.71 -5.71 1.17
C ALA A 103 1.94 -6.31 0.50
N GLU A 104 2.90 -5.47 0.13
CA GLU A 104 4.21 -5.91 -0.37
C GLU A 104 5.31 -5.45 0.59
N LEU A 105 6.03 -6.42 1.17
CA LEU A 105 7.15 -6.15 2.07
C LEU A 105 8.48 -6.57 1.44
N GLY A 106 9.52 -5.80 1.71
CA GLY A 106 10.87 -6.02 1.23
C GLY A 106 11.86 -6.28 2.37
N HIS A 107 12.87 -7.09 2.07
CA HIS A 107 14.06 -7.28 2.89
C HIS A 107 15.30 -6.96 2.04
N PHE A 108 16.14 -6.04 2.50
CA PHE A 108 17.36 -5.64 1.81
C PHE A 108 18.50 -6.63 2.09
N ASN A 109 19.22 -7.03 1.06
CA ASN A 109 20.44 -7.82 1.17
C ASN A 109 21.68 -6.94 0.96
N PRO A 110 22.44 -6.59 2.02
CA PRO A 110 23.63 -5.74 1.88
C PRO A 110 24.74 -6.36 1.02
N ALA A 111 24.79 -7.68 0.88
CA ALA A 111 25.82 -8.35 0.10
C ALA A 111 25.60 -8.20 -1.42
N THR A 112 24.34 -8.09 -1.87
CA THR A 112 24.01 -7.92 -3.29
C THR A 112 23.53 -6.51 -3.62
N GLY A 113 23.07 -5.74 -2.63
CA GLY A 113 22.45 -4.44 -2.85
C GLY A 113 20.99 -4.50 -3.30
N ASP A 114 20.36 -5.68 -3.24
CA ASP A 114 19.00 -5.90 -3.75
C ASP A 114 17.97 -6.11 -2.65
N TYR A 115 16.71 -5.84 -2.98
CA TYR A 115 15.56 -6.21 -2.15
C TYR A 115 14.94 -7.53 -2.62
N SER A 116 14.66 -8.43 -1.68
CA SER A 116 13.72 -9.52 -1.89
C SER A 116 12.32 -9.06 -1.48
N TRP A 117 11.40 -9.00 -2.43
CA TRP A 117 10.01 -8.59 -2.21
C TRP A 117 9.08 -9.78 -2.05
N THR A 118 8.13 -9.68 -1.13
CA THR A 118 7.09 -10.69 -0.89
C THR A 118 5.71 -10.03 -0.85
N GLN A 119 4.80 -10.56 -1.65
CA GLN A 119 3.39 -10.18 -1.67
C GLN A 119 2.62 -10.98 -0.61
N PHE A 120 1.80 -10.28 0.17
CA PHE A 120 0.89 -10.83 1.15
C PHE A 120 -0.54 -10.50 0.74
N SER A 121 -1.32 -11.52 0.38
CA SER A 121 -2.74 -11.38 0.06
C SER A 121 -3.59 -12.11 1.09
N GLY A 122 -4.60 -11.43 1.61
CA GLY A 122 -5.48 -11.93 2.66
C GLY A 122 -5.70 -10.90 3.78
N PRO A 123 -6.55 -11.22 4.76
CA PRO A 123 -6.82 -10.30 5.87
C PRO A 123 -5.61 -10.25 6.80
N TYR A 124 -5.02 -9.06 6.94
CA TYR A 124 -3.96 -8.78 7.90
C TYR A 124 -4.29 -7.54 8.73
N GLU A 125 -3.99 -7.61 10.02
CA GLU A 125 -3.90 -6.43 10.87
C GLU A 125 -2.53 -5.77 10.67
N ILE A 126 -2.50 -4.46 10.46
CA ILE A 126 -1.30 -3.63 10.63
C ILE A 126 -1.11 -3.44 12.13
N VAL A 127 -0.27 -4.29 12.74
CA VAL A 127 0.11 -4.21 14.14
C VAL A 127 0.94 -2.97 14.41
N SER A 128 1.76 -2.57 13.45
CA SER A 128 2.52 -1.32 13.48
C SER A 128 2.83 -0.87 12.06
N LEU A 129 2.58 0.40 11.79
CA LEU A 129 3.11 1.14 10.66
C LEU A 129 3.97 2.27 11.23
N TYR A 130 5.21 2.38 10.75
CA TYR A 130 6.11 3.44 11.20
C TYR A 130 7.01 3.88 10.05
N GLY A 131 7.24 5.18 9.93
CA GLY A 131 8.13 5.69 8.90
C GLY A 131 8.43 7.16 9.03
N ASN A 132 9.25 7.64 8.11
CA ASN A 132 9.56 9.05 7.94
C ASN A 132 9.23 9.56 6.54
N ILE A 133 9.03 10.86 6.47
CA ILE A 133 8.87 11.63 5.24
C ILE A 133 10.11 12.48 5.11
N THR A 134 10.66 12.50 3.90
CA THR A 134 11.86 13.26 3.50
C THR A 134 11.67 13.68 2.05
N ARG A 135 12.69 14.29 1.43
CA ARG A 135 12.70 14.60 -0.01
C ARG A 135 13.81 13.87 -0.74
N VAL A 136 13.51 13.50 -1.99
CA VAL A 136 14.48 13.08 -3.00
C VAL A 136 14.16 13.88 -4.26
N GLU A 137 15.13 14.61 -4.79
CA GLU A 137 14.97 15.42 -6.02
C GLU A 137 13.73 16.35 -5.95
N GLY A 138 13.54 16.99 -4.79
CA GLY A 138 12.44 17.91 -4.54
C GLY A 138 11.07 17.26 -4.34
N LYS A 139 10.93 15.94 -4.49
CA LYS A 139 9.66 15.22 -4.30
C LYS A 139 9.58 14.54 -2.94
N PRO A 140 8.39 14.42 -2.32
CA PRO A 140 8.22 13.64 -1.11
C PRO A 140 8.67 12.19 -1.29
N PHE A 141 9.36 11.67 -0.29
CA PHE A 141 9.85 10.32 -0.21
C PHE A 141 9.48 9.72 1.15
N LEU A 142 8.81 8.58 1.13
CA LEU A 142 8.46 7.82 2.33
C LEU A 142 9.43 6.67 2.52
N HIS A 143 9.96 6.55 3.74
CA HIS A 143 10.60 5.32 4.20
C HIS A 143 9.72 4.71 5.28
N ALA A 144 9.00 3.65 4.91
CA ALA A 144 8.01 3.00 5.76
C ALA A 144 8.41 1.56 6.07
N HIS A 145 8.17 1.14 7.31
CA HIS A 145 8.19 -0.25 7.72
C HIS A 145 6.83 -0.63 8.29
N ALA A 146 6.44 -1.88 8.13
CA ALA A 146 5.18 -2.41 8.65
C ALA A 146 5.37 -3.78 9.31
N SER A 147 4.52 -4.07 10.29
CA SER A 147 4.34 -5.40 10.90
C SER A 147 2.89 -5.84 10.72
N LEU A 148 2.70 -6.98 10.08
CA LEU A 148 1.41 -7.53 9.67
C LEU A 148 1.09 -8.79 10.49
N GLY A 149 -0.01 -8.77 11.24
CA GLY A 149 -0.52 -9.90 12.00
C GLY A 149 -1.57 -10.67 11.21
N ASP A 150 -1.44 -11.99 11.12
CA ASP A 150 -2.49 -12.84 10.56
C ASP A 150 -3.41 -13.43 11.65
N LYS A 151 -4.43 -14.20 11.23
CA LYS A 151 -5.39 -14.86 12.13
C LYS A 151 -4.78 -15.84 13.15
N THR A 152 -3.52 -16.23 12.97
CA THR A 152 -2.78 -17.08 13.93
C THR A 152 -1.99 -16.25 14.94
N PHE A 153 -2.08 -14.92 14.85
CA PHE A 153 -1.28 -13.94 15.57
C PHE A 153 0.23 -13.99 15.23
N ALA A 154 0.60 -14.70 14.17
CA ALA A 154 1.94 -14.62 13.62
C ALA A 154 2.14 -13.25 12.96
N VAL A 155 3.27 -12.61 13.28
CA VAL A 155 3.62 -11.29 12.75
C VAL A 155 4.73 -11.41 11.72
N ARG A 156 4.52 -10.80 10.55
CA ARG A 156 5.51 -10.68 9.47
C ARG A 156 5.82 -9.20 9.26
N GLY A 157 7.09 -8.82 9.25
CA GLY A 157 7.48 -7.41 9.14
C GLY A 157 8.63 -7.19 8.17
N GLY A 158 8.74 -5.95 7.68
CA GLY A 158 9.77 -5.56 6.71
C GLY A 158 9.61 -4.13 6.23
N HIS A 159 10.39 -3.78 5.20
CA HIS A 159 10.26 -2.52 4.48
C HIS A 159 8.96 -2.52 3.68
N LEU A 160 8.09 -1.55 3.89
CA LEU A 160 6.79 -1.48 3.22
C LEU A 160 6.95 -0.80 1.85
N ARG A 161 6.62 -1.52 0.78
CA ARG A 161 6.51 -0.91 -0.57
C ARG A 161 5.16 -0.26 -0.79
N GLU A 162 4.09 -1.02 -0.48
CA GLU A 162 2.70 -0.59 -0.59
C GLU A 162 1.80 -1.53 0.21
N ALA A 163 0.63 -1.05 0.63
CA ALA A 163 -0.46 -1.88 1.15
C ALA A 163 -1.84 -1.31 0.78
N VAL A 164 -2.84 -2.17 0.60
CA VAL A 164 -4.23 -1.78 0.29
C VAL A 164 -5.11 -2.03 1.50
N VAL A 165 -5.74 -0.97 2.00
CA VAL A 165 -6.62 -1.01 3.18
C VAL A 165 -7.82 -1.92 2.92
N SER A 166 -8.14 -2.80 3.86
CA SER A 166 -9.32 -3.68 3.79
C SER A 166 -10.49 -3.19 4.64
N VAL A 167 -10.21 -2.42 5.70
CA VAL A 167 -11.25 -1.87 6.60
C VAL A 167 -10.99 -0.39 6.87
N THR A 168 -9.92 -0.08 7.61
CA THR A 168 -9.47 1.27 7.94
C THR A 168 -7.97 1.25 8.18
N CYS A 169 -7.28 2.35 7.90
CA CYS A 169 -5.93 2.60 8.38
C CYS A 169 -5.87 4.00 8.98
N GLU A 170 -5.46 4.07 10.24
CA GLU A 170 -5.38 5.30 11.02
C GLU A 170 -3.92 5.68 11.17
N VAL A 171 -3.57 6.90 10.74
CA VAL A 171 -2.20 7.39 10.71
C VAL A 171 -2.14 8.74 11.40
N THR A 172 -1.18 8.89 12.32
CA THR A 172 -0.75 10.20 12.81
C THR A 172 0.56 10.53 12.11
N LEU A 173 0.58 11.66 11.40
CA LEU A 173 1.76 12.20 10.75
C LEU A 173 2.15 13.50 11.46
N THR A 174 3.38 13.59 11.95
CA THR A 174 3.95 14.82 12.52
C THR A 174 4.88 15.46 11.51
N ARG A 175 4.48 16.61 10.98
CA ARG A 175 5.29 17.43 10.07
C ARG A 175 6.38 18.16 10.85
N PHE A 176 7.59 18.22 10.30
CA PHE A 176 8.64 19.10 10.81
C PHE A 176 8.59 20.48 10.17
N LYS A 177 9.27 21.44 10.83
CA LYS A 177 9.43 22.79 10.31
C LYS A 177 10.35 22.81 9.10
N ASP A 178 11.48 22.12 9.20
CA ASP A 178 12.53 22.09 8.18
C ASP A 178 12.33 20.89 7.26
N ASP A 179 12.64 21.05 5.99
CA ASP A 179 12.69 19.92 5.05
C ASP A 179 13.97 19.12 5.29
N ILE A 180 13.92 17.81 5.05
CA ILE A 180 15.05 16.90 5.23
C ILE A 180 15.20 16.09 3.95
N GLY A 181 16.37 16.17 3.34
CA GLY A 181 16.70 15.47 2.11
C GLY A 181 17.31 14.09 2.33
N ARG A 182 17.52 13.38 1.23
CA ARG A 182 18.33 12.16 1.20
C ARG A 182 19.44 12.28 0.15
N LYS A 183 20.59 11.69 0.46
CA LYS A 183 21.74 11.61 -0.46
C LYS A 183 21.96 10.18 -0.89
N LYS A 184 22.27 9.99 -2.18
CA LYS A 184 22.66 8.69 -2.69
C LYS A 184 24.02 8.32 -2.11
N ASP A 185 24.07 7.21 -1.40
CA ASP A 185 25.28 6.67 -0.83
C ASP A 185 26.03 5.84 -1.87
N ALA A 186 27.34 6.06 -2.00
CA ALA A 186 28.15 5.41 -3.02
C ALA A 186 28.41 3.93 -2.73
N ALA A 187 28.43 3.53 -1.46
CA ALA A 187 28.73 2.16 -1.05
C ALA A 187 27.52 1.24 -1.23
N THR A 188 26.33 1.72 -0.86
CA THR A 188 25.09 0.94 -0.86
C THR A 188 24.20 1.21 -2.08
N GLY A 189 24.41 2.33 -2.78
CA GLY A 189 23.53 2.80 -3.86
C GLY A 189 22.18 3.34 -3.38
N LEU A 190 21.91 3.33 -2.07
CA LEU A 190 20.65 3.74 -1.46
C LEU A 190 20.59 5.24 -1.20
N PHE A 191 19.38 5.80 -1.14
CA PHE A 191 19.15 7.15 -0.66
C PHE A 191 19.07 7.16 0.87
N LEU A 192 20.18 7.53 1.51
CA LEU A 192 20.27 7.65 2.96
C LEU A 192 19.79 9.03 3.42
N LEU A 193 19.15 9.07 4.58
CA LEU A 193 18.72 10.32 5.22
C LEU A 193 19.93 11.20 5.53
N ASP A 194 19.90 12.46 5.09
CA ASP A 194 20.90 13.46 5.47
C ASP A 194 20.37 14.22 6.69
N PRO A 195 20.99 14.11 7.89
CA PRO A 195 20.44 14.66 9.14
C PRO A 195 20.67 16.17 9.25
N LYS A 196 20.27 16.93 8.23
CA LYS A 196 20.41 18.39 8.10
C LYS A 196 19.22 18.93 7.31
N PRO A 197 18.89 20.23 7.46
CA PRO A 197 17.92 20.87 6.59
C PRO A 197 18.31 20.72 5.11
N ASP A 198 17.32 20.44 4.27
CA ASP A 198 17.47 20.46 2.82
C ASP A 198 17.52 21.92 2.34
N GLU A 199 18.64 22.33 1.75
CA GLU A 199 18.86 23.72 1.31
C GLU A 199 18.33 24.00 -0.11
N GLY A 200 17.77 22.98 -0.79
CA GLY A 200 17.20 23.08 -2.13
C GLY A 200 18.09 22.48 -3.22
#